data_AF-A0A662JFL8-F1
#
_entry.id   AF-A0A662JFL8-F1
#
_cell.length_a   1.000
_cell.length_b   1.000
_cell.length_c   1.000
_cell.angle_alpha   90.00
_cell.angle_beta   90.00
_cell.angle_gamma   90.00
#
_symmetry.space_group_name_H-M   'P 1'
#
loop_
_entity.id
_entity.type
_entity.pdbx_description
1 polymer ?
#
loop_
_entity_poly.entity_id
_entity_poly.type
_entity_poly.pdbx_seq_one_letter_code
_entity_poly.pdbx_strand_id
1 'polypeptide(L)'
;HLRRKKLPKLSITFSEWNVRELDLEELTGRGGRIPAETRLEEAGFTDNGLYIFSCNFNVPHVWGRDILITNVVDEADLIINGTYIGRIVGSLRMPASDYIKLGRNKVVALLECVGRSVRELKILNGIGGLYLIAREDIPIKKVRLMQTNVIEISRLREVPKEAEEGYDDSEWDESIIPIVKDIKLRGKTAIWIRTSIDMSIEEKVKGVLLEIKGEGDFWIYVNGKFVRHIQLGCVRGYDYTVAHVDISEYIRNGKNVIAIYAERWWHWSEKLRIEALKLIKYLAKVDEWLVRPIDLVDIAIYGVEKQCKIPDLLKRSLIRLYECKVTIKGIKGNLIPIKLKIDGFSGKGILFFNRRPIGRYSTDSPQREFYIPEPLIKEDNVLHILHIGNDPFLTHIEIEPYQVLDMKKLSLSLD
;
A
#
# COMPACT_ATOMS: atom_id res chain seq x y z
N HIS A 1 25.26 38.92 19.70
CA HIS A 1 24.46 38.18 20.69
C HIS A 1 22.96 38.43 20.50
N LEU A 2 22.21 37.42 20.06
CA LEU A 2 20.75 37.47 19.97
C LEU A 2 20.17 37.50 21.41
N ARG A 3 19.59 38.64 21.82
CA ARG A 3 18.75 38.68 23.03
C ARG A 3 17.50 37.84 22.75
N ARG A 4 17.44 36.61 23.29
CA ARG A 4 16.20 35.81 23.31
C ARG A 4 15.12 36.68 23.98
N LYS A 5 14.11 37.13 23.23
CA LYS A 5 12.88 37.64 23.85
C LYS A 5 12.29 36.52 24.71
N LYS A 6 11.82 36.85 25.93
CA LYS A 6 11.05 35.91 26.75
C LYS A 6 9.87 35.44 25.89
N LEU A 7 9.77 34.11 25.69
CA LEU A 7 8.60 33.52 25.07
C LEU A 7 7.36 33.97 25.86
N PRO A 8 6.23 34.22 25.18
CA PRO A 8 4.97 34.49 25.86
C PRO A 8 4.68 33.36 26.84
N LYS A 9 4.36 33.72 28.09
CA LYS A 9 4.01 32.75 29.12
C LYS A 9 2.62 32.20 28.82
N LEU A 10 2.56 31.06 28.14
CA LEU A 10 1.36 30.27 28.03
C LEU A 10 1.29 29.31 29.22
N SER A 11 0.08 29.12 29.76
CA SER A 11 -0.22 28.04 30.69
C SER A 11 -1.04 27.01 29.95
N ILE A 12 -0.52 25.79 29.86
CA ILE A 12 -1.12 24.68 29.12
C ILE A 12 -1.34 23.53 30.09
N THR A 13 -2.56 23.02 30.14
CA THR A 13 -2.93 21.90 31.00
C THR A 13 -3.71 20.86 30.22
N PHE A 14 -3.33 19.60 30.39
CA PHE A 14 -4.02 18.43 29.85
C PHE A 14 -4.92 17.84 30.93
N SER A 15 -6.14 17.46 30.57
CA SER A 15 -7.00 16.65 31.42
C SER A 15 -6.51 15.20 31.49
N GLU A 16 -7.23 14.36 32.22
CA GLU A 16 -7.12 12.92 32.07
C GLU A 16 -7.38 12.50 30.61
N TRP A 17 -6.74 11.41 30.22
CA TRP A 17 -6.84 10.85 28.88
C TRP A 17 -7.86 9.72 28.86
N ASN A 18 -8.66 9.71 27.81
CA ASN A 18 -9.51 8.58 27.46
C ASN A 18 -9.02 7.96 26.15
N VAL A 19 -9.22 6.66 26.01
CA VAL A 19 -8.99 5.94 24.77
C VAL A 19 -10.25 5.21 24.37
N ARG A 20 -10.63 5.37 23.10
CA ARG A 20 -11.66 4.56 22.47
C ARG A 20 -11.00 3.50 21.63
N GLU A 21 -11.27 2.25 21.94
CA GLU A 21 -10.76 1.09 21.20
C GLU A 21 -11.82 0.64 20.21
N LEU A 22 -11.47 0.62 18.93
CA LEU A 22 -12.33 0.07 17.89
C LEU A 22 -11.95 -1.39 17.64
N ASP A 23 -12.93 -2.28 17.74
CA ASP A 23 -12.79 -3.66 17.27
C ASP A 23 -13.07 -3.72 15.77
N LEU A 24 -12.05 -4.08 14.99
CA LEU A 24 -12.18 -4.22 13.54
C LEU A 24 -13.18 -5.31 13.17
N GLU A 25 -13.29 -6.38 13.98
CA GLU A 25 -14.17 -7.50 13.70
C GLU A 25 -15.65 -7.07 13.65
N GLU A 26 -16.06 -6.09 14.46
CA GLU A 26 -17.42 -5.53 14.45
C GLU A 26 -17.76 -4.80 13.14
N LEU A 27 -16.75 -4.23 12.48
CA LEU A 27 -16.94 -3.42 11.27
C LEU A 27 -16.81 -4.21 9.97
N THR A 28 -16.14 -5.35 10.01
CA THR A 28 -15.89 -6.20 8.83
C THR A 28 -17.15 -6.80 8.19
N GLY A 29 -18.33 -6.69 8.82
CA GLY A 29 -19.60 -7.13 8.24
C GLY A 29 -20.30 -6.09 7.36
N ARG A 30 -19.73 -4.90 7.19
CA ARG A 30 -20.36 -3.74 6.55
C ARG A 30 -19.49 -3.23 5.40
N GLY A 31 -20.11 -2.51 4.46
CA GLY A 31 -19.41 -1.90 3.32
C GLY A 31 -19.95 -2.39 1.97
N GLY A 32 -19.20 -2.08 0.91
CA GLY A 32 -19.49 -2.49 -0.47
C GLY A 32 -18.59 -3.65 -0.88
N ARG A 33 -19.11 -4.57 -1.71
CA ARG A 33 -18.30 -5.62 -2.34
C ARG A 33 -17.66 -5.07 -3.61
N ILE A 34 -16.37 -5.34 -3.77
CA ILE A 34 -15.64 -5.03 -4.98
C ILE A 34 -14.95 -6.31 -5.48
N PRO A 35 -14.87 -6.56 -6.79
CA PRO A 35 -14.07 -7.67 -7.30
C PRO A 35 -12.61 -7.53 -6.86
N ALA A 36 -11.96 -8.66 -6.61
CA ALA A 36 -10.53 -8.70 -6.34
C ALA A 36 -9.75 -8.03 -7.49
N GLU A 37 -8.64 -7.38 -7.16
CA GLU A 37 -7.83 -6.61 -8.12
C GLU A 37 -8.53 -5.40 -8.77
N THR A 38 -9.62 -4.91 -8.18
CA THR A 38 -10.25 -3.62 -8.56
C THR A 38 -9.63 -2.47 -7.77
N ARG A 39 -9.41 -1.32 -8.43
CA ARG A 39 -8.97 -0.10 -7.73
C ARG A 39 -10.08 0.44 -6.84
N LEU A 40 -9.71 0.98 -5.68
CA LEU A 40 -10.64 1.72 -4.84
C LEU A 40 -11.33 2.84 -5.64
N GLU A 41 -10.62 3.63 -6.47
CA GLU A 41 -11.29 4.69 -7.23
C GLU A 41 -12.22 4.15 -8.32
N GLU A 42 -11.87 3.03 -8.97
CA GLU A 42 -12.76 2.36 -9.95
C GLU A 42 -14.04 1.86 -9.28
N ALA A 43 -13.95 1.44 -8.02
CA ALA A 43 -15.09 1.05 -7.20
C ALA A 43 -15.84 2.24 -6.57
N GLY A 44 -15.46 3.48 -6.86
CA GLY A 44 -16.11 4.69 -6.36
C GLY A 44 -15.59 5.21 -5.01
N PHE A 45 -14.53 4.62 -4.47
CA PHE A 45 -13.85 5.10 -3.26
C PHE A 45 -12.71 6.06 -3.65
N THR A 46 -13.05 7.33 -3.84
CA THR A 46 -12.11 8.36 -4.29
C THR A 46 -11.39 9.10 -3.15
N ASP A 47 -11.82 8.89 -1.91
CA ASP A 47 -11.28 9.59 -0.75
C ASP A 47 -10.01 8.90 -0.22
N ASN A 48 -9.10 9.71 0.31
CA ASN A 48 -7.94 9.20 1.02
C ASN A 48 -8.31 8.88 2.47
N GLY A 49 -7.66 7.90 3.07
CA GLY A 49 -7.91 7.55 4.46
C GLY A 49 -7.77 6.07 4.75
N LEU A 50 -8.53 5.60 5.73
CA LEU A 50 -8.47 4.23 6.22
C LEU A 50 -9.58 3.40 5.60
N TYR A 51 -9.21 2.21 5.13
CA TYR A 51 -10.13 1.25 4.55
C TYR A 51 -9.95 -0.12 5.20
N ILE A 52 -11.05 -0.73 5.60
CA ILE A 52 -11.09 -2.15 5.97
C ILE A 52 -11.35 -2.93 4.69
N PHE A 53 -10.44 -3.82 4.35
CA PHE A 53 -10.66 -4.91 3.42
C PHE A 53 -10.93 -6.17 4.24
N SER A 54 -11.99 -6.89 3.92
CA SER A 54 -12.26 -8.17 4.57
C SER A 54 -12.83 -9.18 3.60
N CYS A 55 -12.48 -10.45 3.81
CA CYS A 55 -13.04 -11.55 3.04
C CYS A 55 -13.10 -12.82 3.88
N ASN A 56 -13.93 -13.76 3.43
CA ASN A 56 -13.88 -15.13 3.89
C ASN A 56 -13.19 -15.96 2.82
N PHE A 57 -12.17 -16.71 3.20
CA PHE A 57 -11.37 -17.52 2.32
C PHE A 57 -11.52 -18.99 2.69
N ASN A 58 -12.05 -19.80 1.77
CA ASN A 58 -12.33 -21.21 2.03
C ASN A 58 -11.20 -22.11 1.50
N VAL A 59 -10.67 -22.98 2.37
CA VAL A 59 -9.57 -23.90 2.04
C VAL A 59 -10.08 -25.34 1.88
N PRO A 60 -10.03 -25.90 0.66
CA PRO A 60 -10.79 -27.08 0.26
C PRO A 60 -10.07 -28.41 0.53
N HIS A 61 -9.45 -28.62 1.69
CA HIS A 61 -8.79 -29.89 2.09
C HIS A 61 -7.33 -30.11 1.61
N VAL A 62 -6.82 -29.34 0.66
CA VAL A 62 -5.40 -29.40 0.28
C VAL A 62 -4.60 -28.34 1.04
N TRP A 63 -3.50 -28.76 1.69
CA TRP A 63 -2.53 -27.82 2.23
C TRP A 63 -1.79 -27.19 1.05
N GLY A 64 -2.24 -25.99 0.65
CA GLY A 64 -1.42 -25.13 -0.19
C GLY A 64 -0.12 -24.80 0.53
N ARG A 65 0.92 -24.48 -0.25
CA ARG A 65 2.25 -24.17 0.31
C ARG A 65 2.23 -22.81 0.98
N ASP A 66 1.76 -21.81 0.24
CA ASP A 66 1.83 -20.41 0.64
C ASP A 66 0.46 -19.72 0.49
N ILE A 67 0.26 -18.66 1.28
CA ILE A 67 -0.71 -17.61 0.98
C ILE A 67 0.04 -16.50 0.27
N LEU A 68 -0.54 -15.99 -0.81
CA LEU A 68 -0.03 -14.83 -1.51
C LEU A 68 -1.10 -13.73 -1.49
N ILE A 69 -0.75 -12.56 -0.97
CA ILE A 69 -1.52 -11.33 -1.09
C ILE A 69 -0.77 -10.40 -2.03
N THR A 70 -1.46 -9.89 -3.06
CA THR A 70 -0.84 -9.13 -4.14
C THR A 70 -1.22 -7.65 -4.06
N ASN A 71 -0.33 -6.79 -4.58
CA ASN A 71 -0.60 -5.38 -4.88
C ASN A 71 -1.23 -4.58 -3.72
N VAL A 72 -0.68 -4.71 -2.51
CA VAL A 72 -0.99 -3.84 -1.37
C VAL A 72 -0.30 -2.51 -1.58
N VAL A 73 -1.07 -1.47 -1.83
CA VAL A 73 -0.52 -0.15 -2.15
C VAL A 73 -0.61 0.79 -0.97
N ASP A 74 0.44 1.59 -0.80
CA ASP A 74 0.76 2.33 0.42
C ASP A 74 1.16 1.40 1.55
N GLU A 75 0.22 0.99 2.39
CA GLU A 75 0.50 0.15 3.55
C GLU A 75 -0.78 -0.44 4.15
N ALA A 76 -0.73 -1.73 4.50
CA ALA A 76 -1.81 -2.37 5.24
C ALA A 76 -1.30 -3.14 6.47
N ASP A 77 -2.07 -3.10 7.54
CA ASP A 77 -1.92 -4.00 8.68
C ASP A 77 -2.81 -5.23 8.46
N LEU A 78 -2.20 -6.43 8.42
CA LEU A 78 -2.88 -7.67 8.07
C LEU A 78 -3.21 -8.52 9.30
N ILE A 79 -4.43 -9.04 9.33
CA ILE A 79 -4.94 -9.96 10.34
C ILE A 79 -5.54 -11.18 9.63
N ILE A 80 -5.12 -12.37 10.03
CA ILE A 80 -5.69 -13.64 9.55
C ILE A 80 -6.21 -14.42 10.75
N ASN A 81 -7.49 -14.80 10.71
CA ASN A 81 -8.15 -15.54 11.78
C ASN A 81 -7.96 -14.92 13.19
N GLY A 82 -7.96 -13.58 13.28
CA GLY A 82 -7.75 -12.83 14.52
C GLY A 82 -6.30 -12.64 14.94
N THR A 83 -5.34 -13.30 14.26
CA THR A 83 -3.91 -13.14 14.51
C THR A 83 -3.35 -12.01 13.66
N TYR A 84 -2.75 -11.00 14.30
CA TYR A 84 -2.00 -9.95 13.63
C TYR A 84 -0.73 -10.54 13.02
N ILE A 85 -0.61 -10.42 11.70
CA ILE A 85 0.53 -10.93 10.94
C ILE A 85 1.65 -9.90 10.90
N GLY A 86 1.29 -8.65 10.63
CA GLY A 86 2.25 -7.60 10.41
C GLY A 86 1.76 -6.56 9.40
N ARG A 87 2.61 -5.58 9.22
CA ARG A 87 2.46 -4.48 8.29
C ARG A 87 3.10 -4.83 6.96
N ILE A 88 2.39 -4.59 5.87
CA ILE A 88 2.79 -5.01 4.53
C ILE A 88 2.62 -3.91 3.49
N VAL A 89 3.51 -3.94 2.50
CA VAL A 89 3.48 -3.12 1.27
C VAL A 89 3.88 -4.01 0.10
N GLY A 90 3.34 -3.76 -1.08
CA GLY A 90 3.63 -4.51 -2.30
C GLY A 90 2.96 -5.88 -2.27
N SER A 91 3.73 -6.96 -2.21
CA SER A 91 3.19 -8.32 -2.14
C SER A 91 3.72 -9.05 -0.91
N LEU A 92 2.88 -9.88 -0.32
CA LEU A 92 3.23 -10.71 0.82
C LEU A 92 3.00 -12.18 0.48
N ARG A 93 4.05 -12.98 0.64
CA ARG A 93 3.98 -14.44 0.49
C ARG A 93 4.45 -15.09 1.78
N MET A 94 3.65 -15.98 2.35
CA MET A 94 3.93 -16.65 3.63
C MET A 94 3.50 -18.11 3.62
N PRO A 95 4.10 -18.98 4.44
CA PRO A 95 3.65 -20.37 4.58
C PRO A 95 2.19 -20.43 5.03
N ALA A 96 1.35 -21.20 4.34
CA ALA A 96 -0.08 -21.27 4.66
C ALA A 96 -0.36 -21.99 5.99
N SER A 97 0.47 -22.97 6.34
CA SER A 97 0.33 -23.81 7.54
C SER A 97 0.28 -23.02 8.84
N ASP A 98 0.89 -21.84 8.85
CA ASP A 98 1.12 -21.07 10.08
C ASP A 98 -0.08 -20.16 10.40
N TYR A 99 -0.95 -19.90 9.42
CA TYR A 99 -1.98 -18.85 9.51
C TYR A 99 -3.38 -19.28 9.08
N ILE A 100 -3.48 -20.32 8.25
CA ILE A 100 -4.73 -20.75 7.62
C ILE A 100 -5.07 -22.18 8.04
N LYS A 101 -6.36 -22.41 8.31
CA LYS A 101 -6.94 -23.72 8.63
C LYS A 101 -7.77 -24.25 7.47
N LEU A 102 -8.05 -25.55 7.48
CA LEU A 102 -9.02 -26.14 6.56
C LEU A 102 -10.42 -25.51 6.75
N GLY A 103 -11.16 -25.37 5.65
CA GLY A 103 -12.47 -24.73 5.64
C GLY A 103 -12.36 -23.20 5.68
N ARG A 104 -13.27 -22.55 6.41
CA ARG A 104 -13.44 -21.10 6.40
C ARG A 104 -12.35 -20.38 7.22
N ASN A 105 -11.70 -19.42 6.57
CA ASN A 105 -10.77 -18.48 7.17
C ASN A 105 -11.28 -17.06 6.98
N LYS A 106 -10.90 -16.17 7.88
CA LYS A 106 -11.19 -14.74 7.77
C LYS A 106 -9.89 -13.98 7.60
N VAL A 107 -9.88 -13.09 6.62
CA VAL A 107 -8.76 -12.18 6.37
C VAL A 107 -9.28 -10.77 6.48
N VAL A 108 -8.59 -9.96 7.25
CA VAL A 108 -8.88 -8.54 7.44
C VAL A 108 -7.60 -7.76 7.22
N ALA A 109 -7.68 -6.70 6.44
CA ALA A 109 -6.57 -5.79 6.25
C ALA A 109 -7.06 -4.36 6.48
N LEU A 110 -6.33 -3.62 7.32
CA LEU A 110 -6.53 -2.20 7.50
C LEU A 110 -5.54 -1.46 6.61
N LEU A 111 -6.04 -0.98 5.48
CA LEU A 111 -5.27 -0.23 4.49
C LEU A 111 -5.30 1.25 4.84
N GLU A 112 -4.14 1.90 4.79
CA GLU A 112 -4.06 3.36 4.78
C GLU A 112 -3.76 3.85 3.37
N CYS A 113 -4.80 4.31 2.66
CA CYS A 113 -4.67 4.87 1.33
C CYS A 113 -4.21 6.33 1.43
N VAL A 114 -2.96 6.58 1.03
CA VAL A 114 -2.38 7.92 0.99
C VAL A 114 -2.66 8.52 -0.37
N GLY A 115 -3.20 9.74 -0.40
CA GLY A 115 -3.50 10.40 -1.67
C GLY A 115 -2.30 10.46 -2.61
N ARG A 116 -2.48 9.93 -3.82
CA ARG A 116 -1.48 9.97 -4.88
C ARG A 116 -1.99 10.80 -6.05
N SER A 117 -1.04 11.38 -6.79
CA SER A 117 -1.33 11.94 -8.11
C SER A 117 -1.75 10.80 -9.03
N VAL A 118 -3.04 10.76 -9.40
CA VAL A 118 -3.66 9.79 -10.31
C VAL A 118 -2.94 9.74 -11.69
N ARG A 119 -2.18 10.80 -12.03
CA ARG A 119 -1.42 10.89 -13.28
C ARG A 119 -0.09 10.12 -13.26
N GLU A 120 0.48 9.85 -12.09
CA GLU A 120 1.87 9.39 -11.99
C GLU A 120 2.00 7.88 -11.84
N LEU A 121 0.94 7.17 -11.43
CA LEU A 121 0.94 5.71 -11.26
C LEU A 121 -0.43 5.14 -11.65
N LYS A 122 -0.46 4.28 -12.68
CA LYS A 122 -1.64 3.41 -12.98
C LYS A 122 -1.59 2.11 -12.14
N ILE A 123 -0.93 2.16 -10.99
CA ILE A 123 -0.87 1.04 -10.07
C ILE A 123 -2.25 0.92 -9.40
N LEU A 124 -2.68 -0.31 -9.11
CA LEU A 124 -3.86 -0.52 -8.29
C LEU A 124 -3.74 0.30 -6.99
N ASN A 125 -4.74 1.07 -6.58
CA ASN A 125 -4.82 1.50 -5.18
C ASN A 125 -5.73 0.51 -4.44
N GLY A 126 -5.40 0.16 -3.20
CA GLY A 126 -6.10 -0.91 -2.49
C GLY A 126 -5.23 -2.14 -2.25
N ILE A 127 -5.90 -3.29 -2.23
CA ILE A 127 -5.30 -4.62 -2.12
C ILE A 127 -5.76 -5.41 -3.36
N GLY A 128 -4.82 -6.13 -3.99
CA GLY A 128 -5.08 -6.95 -5.16
C GLY A 128 -5.86 -8.22 -4.83
N GLY A 129 -5.23 -9.37 -5.06
CA GLY A 129 -5.83 -10.68 -4.82
C GLY A 129 -5.24 -11.38 -3.60
N LEU A 130 -5.97 -12.39 -3.12
CA LEU A 130 -5.49 -13.35 -2.13
C LEU A 130 -5.59 -14.76 -2.73
N TYR A 131 -4.49 -15.51 -2.68
CA TYR A 131 -4.35 -16.80 -3.35
C TYR A 131 -3.76 -17.84 -2.39
N LEU A 132 -4.27 -19.07 -2.46
CA LEU A 132 -3.64 -20.25 -1.86
C LEU A 132 -2.81 -20.95 -2.92
N ILE A 133 -1.49 -20.88 -2.78
CA ILE A 133 -0.54 -21.36 -3.76
C ILE A 133 -0.36 -22.88 -3.66
N ALA A 134 -0.21 -23.53 -4.81
CA ALA A 134 0.14 -24.94 -4.90
C ALA A 134 1.61 -25.19 -4.49
N ARG A 135 2.11 -26.41 -4.70
CA ARG A 135 3.41 -26.83 -4.14
C ARG A 135 4.63 -26.22 -4.85
N GLU A 136 4.56 -25.97 -6.15
CA GLU A 136 5.74 -25.63 -6.94
C GLU A 136 5.51 -24.41 -7.82
N ASP A 137 6.53 -23.57 -7.89
CA ASP A 137 6.62 -22.46 -8.83
C ASP A 137 7.42 -22.94 -10.03
N ILE A 138 6.98 -22.62 -11.24
CA ILE A 138 7.64 -23.02 -12.48
C ILE A 138 8.45 -21.83 -13.00
N PRO A 139 9.78 -21.82 -12.85
CA PRO A 139 10.60 -20.70 -13.31
C PRO A 139 10.72 -20.70 -14.84
N ILE A 140 10.53 -19.54 -15.45
CA ILE A 140 10.80 -19.29 -16.87
C ILE A 140 12.22 -18.75 -16.96
N LYS A 141 13.18 -19.64 -17.23
CA LYS A 141 14.61 -19.29 -17.27
C LYS A 141 15.09 -18.90 -18.66
N LYS A 142 14.59 -19.54 -19.71
CA LYS A 142 15.01 -19.34 -21.10
C LYS A 142 13.91 -18.64 -21.88
N VAL A 143 14.29 -17.62 -22.62
CA VAL A 143 13.39 -16.81 -23.45
C VAL A 143 14.08 -16.44 -24.75
N ARG A 144 13.29 -16.02 -25.73
CA ARG A 144 13.76 -15.33 -26.92
C ARG A 144 13.51 -13.84 -26.78
N LEU A 145 14.44 -13.02 -27.28
CA LEU A 145 14.42 -11.58 -27.14
C LEU A 145 14.61 -10.90 -28.50
N MET A 146 13.83 -9.87 -28.75
CA MET A 146 14.03 -8.97 -29.89
C MET A 146 13.99 -7.52 -29.41
N GLN A 147 15.01 -6.75 -29.75
CA GLN A 147 14.98 -5.30 -29.55
C GLN A 147 14.14 -4.65 -30.64
N THR A 148 13.29 -3.71 -30.27
CA THR A 148 12.40 -3.00 -31.20
C THR A 148 12.33 -1.51 -30.86
N ASN A 149 11.69 -0.74 -31.74
CA ASN A 149 11.32 0.64 -31.43
C ASN A 149 10.06 0.66 -30.53
N VAL A 150 9.88 1.75 -29.79
CA VAL A 150 8.67 1.91 -28.97
C VAL A 150 7.42 1.90 -29.84
N ILE A 151 6.44 1.10 -29.43
CA ILE A 151 5.16 0.95 -30.11
C ILE A 151 4.12 1.84 -29.42
N GLU A 152 3.22 2.44 -30.19
CA GLU A 152 2.12 3.22 -29.63
C GLU A 152 1.21 2.37 -28.72
N ILE A 153 0.78 2.93 -27.59
CA ILE A 153 -0.04 2.24 -26.59
C ILE A 153 -1.35 1.69 -27.17
N SER A 154 -1.94 2.37 -28.16
CA SER A 154 -3.15 1.90 -28.86
C SER A 154 -2.91 0.53 -29.52
N ARG A 155 -1.78 0.36 -30.20
CA ARG A 155 -1.38 -0.90 -30.86
C ARG A 155 -1.03 -1.99 -29.86
N LEU A 156 -0.47 -1.62 -28.70
CA LEU A 156 -0.19 -2.56 -27.61
C LEU A 156 -1.47 -3.01 -26.86
N ARG A 157 -2.62 -2.41 -27.13
CA ARG A 157 -3.92 -2.88 -26.62
C ARG A 157 -4.65 -3.77 -27.61
N GLU A 158 -4.23 -3.74 -28.86
CA GLU A 158 -4.60 -4.72 -29.88
C GLU A 158 -3.75 -5.98 -29.69
N VAL A 159 -3.71 -6.87 -30.68
CA VAL A 159 -2.80 -8.02 -30.70
C VAL A 159 -1.64 -7.70 -31.64
N PRO A 160 -0.47 -7.30 -31.14
CA PRO A 160 0.72 -7.17 -31.98
C PRO A 160 1.10 -8.51 -32.59
N LYS A 161 1.63 -8.50 -33.82
CA LYS A 161 2.06 -9.71 -34.53
C LYS A 161 3.02 -10.57 -33.68
N GLU A 162 3.91 -9.93 -32.91
CA GLU A 162 4.91 -10.60 -32.07
C GLU A 162 4.28 -11.38 -30.90
N ALA A 163 3.04 -11.03 -30.50
CA ALA A 163 2.29 -11.71 -29.47
C ALA A 163 1.50 -12.92 -30.01
N GLU A 164 1.23 -12.99 -31.31
CA GLU A 164 0.43 -14.04 -31.93
C GLU A 164 1.01 -15.44 -31.67
N GLU A 165 0.15 -16.43 -31.47
CA GLU A 165 0.59 -17.78 -31.11
C GLU A 165 1.50 -18.42 -32.19
N GLY A 166 1.16 -18.21 -33.46
CA GLY A 166 1.91 -18.75 -34.61
C GLY A 166 3.11 -17.92 -35.07
N TYR A 167 3.43 -16.82 -34.39
CA TYR A 167 4.55 -15.97 -34.77
C TYR A 167 5.88 -16.74 -34.72
N ASP A 168 6.63 -16.67 -35.83
CA ASP A 168 7.96 -17.25 -35.94
C ASP A 168 8.99 -16.31 -35.31
N ASP A 169 9.48 -16.69 -34.13
CA ASP A 169 10.54 -16.02 -33.39
C ASP A 169 11.90 -16.72 -33.53
N SER A 170 12.10 -17.57 -34.54
CA SER A 170 13.35 -18.31 -34.72
C SER A 170 14.58 -17.42 -34.94
N GLU A 171 14.39 -16.21 -35.47
CA GLU A 171 15.46 -15.21 -35.66
C GLU A 171 15.75 -14.38 -34.40
N TRP A 172 15.00 -14.55 -33.31
CA TRP A 172 15.21 -13.78 -32.08
C TRP A 172 16.39 -14.32 -31.28
N ASP A 173 17.06 -13.43 -30.54
CA ASP A 173 18.20 -13.80 -29.72
C ASP A 173 17.74 -14.69 -28.55
N GLU A 174 18.36 -15.85 -28.37
CA GLU A 174 18.17 -16.64 -27.15
C GLU A 174 18.79 -15.92 -25.94
N SER A 175 18.05 -15.90 -24.84
CA SER A 175 18.48 -15.25 -23.60
C SER A 175 18.03 -16.00 -22.36
N ILE A 176 18.63 -15.65 -21.23
CA ILE A 176 18.38 -16.26 -19.92
C ILE A 176 17.99 -15.15 -18.94
N ILE A 177 16.97 -15.39 -18.12
CA ILE A 177 16.59 -14.53 -17.01
C ILE A 177 17.63 -14.70 -15.87
N PRO A 178 18.21 -13.63 -15.30
CA PRO A 178 17.80 -12.23 -15.40
C PRO A 178 18.29 -11.48 -16.65
N ILE A 179 17.46 -10.56 -17.14
CA ILE A 179 17.78 -9.62 -18.22
C ILE A 179 17.96 -8.22 -17.66
N VAL A 180 19.11 -7.61 -17.96
CA VAL A 180 19.36 -6.19 -17.69
C VAL A 180 19.79 -5.52 -18.99
N LYS A 181 19.00 -4.57 -19.48
CA LYS A 181 19.29 -3.87 -20.74
C LYS A 181 19.51 -2.38 -20.49
N ASP A 182 20.68 -1.91 -20.93
CA ASP A 182 20.99 -0.48 -20.97
C ASP A 182 20.31 0.13 -22.21
N ILE A 183 19.04 0.47 -22.05
CA ILE A 183 18.24 1.11 -23.07
C ILE A 183 18.64 2.60 -23.07
N LYS A 184 19.70 2.91 -23.83
CA LYS A 184 20.38 4.22 -23.89
C LYS A 184 19.50 5.39 -24.35
N LEU A 185 18.33 5.12 -24.96
CA LEU A 185 17.47 6.13 -25.56
C LEU A 185 16.02 5.99 -25.07
N ARG A 186 15.62 6.89 -24.16
CA ARG A 186 14.27 7.07 -23.61
C ARG A 186 13.20 6.98 -24.71
N GLY A 187 12.18 6.15 -24.52
CA GLY A 187 10.98 6.14 -25.39
C GLY A 187 11.27 5.85 -26.86
N LYS A 188 12.45 5.33 -27.19
CA LYS A 188 12.84 4.98 -28.56
C LYS A 188 13.02 3.50 -28.75
N THR A 189 13.51 2.79 -27.74
CA THR A 189 13.75 1.34 -27.81
C THR A 189 13.04 0.60 -26.68
N ALA A 190 12.51 -0.56 -27.04
CA ALA A 190 11.83 -1.52 -26.18
C ALA A 190 12.34 -2.92 -26.50
N ILE A 191 11.94 -3.90 -25.71
CA ILE A 191 12.23 -5.31 -26.01
C ILE A 191 10.94 -6.11 -26.03
N TRP A 192 10.86 -7.03 -26.97
CA TRP A 192 9.96 -8.15 -26.88
C TRP A 192 10.67 -9.33 -26.25
N ILE A 193 9.94 -10.05 -25.42
CA ILE A 193 10.35 -11.30 -24.79
C ILE A 193 9.29 -12.33 -25.10
N ARG A 194 9.71 -13.50 -25.56
CA ARG A 194 8.79 -14.57 -25.93
C ARG A 194 9.30 -15.92 -25.43
N THR A 195 8.38 -16.74 -24.97
CA THR A 195 8.70 -18.11 -24.52
C THR A 195 7.53 -19.04 -24.77
N SER A 196 7.84 -20.30 -25.06
CA SER A 196 6.88 -21.38 -25.13
C SER A 196 7.01 -22.24 -23.90
N ILE A 197 5.89 -22.55 -23.26
CA ILE A 197 5.81 -23.38 -22.06
C ILE A 197 4.82 -24.51 -22.30
N ASP A 198 5.12 -25.69 -21.78
CA ASP A 198 4.15 -26.78 -21.72
C ASP A 198 3.55 -26.83 -20.33
N MET A 199 2.23 -26.79 -20.24
CA MET A 199 1.48 -26.70 -18.99
C MET A 199 0.56 -27.90 -18.81
N SER A 200 0.68 -28.54 -17.65
CA SER A 200 -0.30 -29.51 -17.17
C SER A 200 -1.06 -28.91 -15.99
N ILE A 201 -2.35 -28.63 -16.17
CA ILE A 201 -3.26 -28.13 -15.15
C ILE A 201 -4.02 -29.33 -14.59
N GLU A 202 -3.63 -29.74 -13.39
CA GLU A 202 -4.31 -30.78 -12.62
C GLU A 202 -5.71 -30.31 -12.18
N GLU A 203 -6.66 -31.23 -12.01
CA GLU A 203 -8.05 -30.93 -11.64
C GLU A 203 -8.18 -30.07 -10.36
N LYS A 204 -7.26 -30.25 -9.41
CA LYS A 204 -7.23 -29.49 -8.15
C LYS A 204 -6.70 -28.06 -8.29
N VAL A 205 -6.01 -27.74 -9.40
CA VAL A 205 -5.46 -26.42 -9.67
C VAL A 205 -6.58 -25.55 -10.23
N LYS A 206 -6.84 -24.42 -9.58
CA LYS A 206 -7.89 -23.49 -10.02
C LYS A 206 -7.38 -22.48 -11.04
N GLY A 207 -6.09 -22.24 -11.07
CA GLY A 207 -5.51 -21.31 -12.01
C GLY A 207 -4.01 -21.11 -11.88
N VAL A 208 -3.50 -20.13 -12.62
CA VAL A 208 -2.08 -19.82 -12.75
C VAL A 208 -1.88 -18.31 -12.70
N LEU A 209 -0.94 -17.86 -11.87
CA LEU A 209 -0.39 -16.51 -11.88
C LEU A 209 0.91 -16.47 -12.67
N LEU A 210 1.15 -15.37 -13.39
CA LEU A 210 2.46 -14.96 -13.85
C LEU A 210 3.07 -13.99 -12.84
N GLU A 211 4.17 -14.39 -12.20
CA GLU A 211 5.02 -13.50 -11.40
C GLU A 211 6.07 -12.86 -12.33
N ILE A 212 6.16 -11.53 -12.28
CA ILE A 212 7.21 -10.75 -12.93
C ILE A 212 7.91 -9.95 -11.85
N LYS A 213 9.23 -10.13 -11.72
CA LYS A 213 10.09 -9.28 -10.90
C LYS A 213 11.01 -8.44 -11.78
N GLY A 214 11.03 -7.13 -11.59
CA GLY A 214 11.84 -6.23 -12.39
C GLY A 214 11.51 -4.75 -12.20
N GLU A 215 11.96 -3.94 -13.16
CA GLU A 215 11.76 -2.49 -13.23
C GLU A 215 11.44 -2.11 -14.67
N GLY A 216 10.30 -1.46 -14.90
CA GLY A 216 9.84 -1.06 -16.23
C GLY A 216 8.32 -1.10 -16.41
N ASP A 217 7.90 -0.86 -17.64
CA ASP A 217 6.54 -1.04 -18.10
C ASP A 217 6.43 -2.36 -18.88
N PHE A 218 5.43 -3.18 -18.56
CA PHE A 218 5.27 -4.51 -19.14
C PHE A 218 3.84 -4.71 -19.66
N TRP A 219 3.71 -5.08 -20.93
CA TRP A 219 2.46 -5.50 -21.56
C TRP A 219 2.52 -7.00 -21.78
N ILE A 220 1.62 -7.71 -21.12
CA ILE A 220 1.63 -9.16 -21.03
C ILE A 220 0.59 -9.72 -21.98
N TYR A 221 1.01 -10.69 -22.78
CA TYR A 221 0.16 -11.44 -23.68
C TYR A 221 0.35 -12.93 -23.46
N VAL A 222 -0.74 -13.67 -23.55
CA VAL A 222 -0.73 -15.13 -23.45
C VAL A 222 -1.56 -15.68 -24.60
N ASN A 223 -0.96 -16.56 -25.41
CA ASN A 223 -1.57 -17.16 -26.59
C ASN A 223 -2.20 -16.10 -27.54
N GLY A 224 -1.48 -15.00 -27.80
CA GLY A 224 -1.96 -13.92 -28.67
C GLY A 224 -3.03 -13.01 -28.07
N LYS A 225 -3.41 -13.15 -26.80
CA LYS A 225 -4.38 -12.26 -26.16
C LYS A 225 -3.70 -11.31 -25.18
N PHE A 226 -4.04 -10.03 -25.24
CA PHE A 226 -3.62 -9.06 -24.23
C PHE A 226 -4.24 -9.42 -22.88
N VAL A 227 -3.41 -9.55 -21.86
CA VAL A 227 -3.83 -9.86 -20.49
C VAL A 227 -3.86 -8.59 -19.66
N ARG A 228 -2.70 -7.92 -19.53
CA ARG A 228 -2.55 -6.78 -18.61
C ARG A 228 -1.33 -5.94 -18.95
N HIS A 229 -1.42 -4.64 -18.64
CA HIS A 229 -0.27 -3.74 -18.51
C HIS A 229 0.04 -3.55 -17.03
N ILE A 230 1.31 -3.69 -16.65
CA ILE A 230 1.81 -3.46 -15.29
C ILE A 230 3.02 -2.53 -15.32
N GLN A 231 3.25 -1.84 -14.21
CA GLN A 231 4.38 -0.96 -13.99
C GLN A 231 5.11 -1.41 -12.73
N LEU A 232 6.41 -1.68 -12.82
CA LEU A 232 7.23 -2.15 -11.72
C LEU A 232 8.38 -1.19 -11.44
N GLY A 233 8.69 -0.99 -10.16
CA GLY A 233 9.82 -0.18 -9.73
C GLY A 233 9.84 0.11 -8.23
N CYS A 234 10.90 0.76 -7.77
CA CYS A 234 10.99 1.28 -6.41
C CYS A 234 10.53 2.74 -6.38
N VAL A 235 9.56 3.06 -5.52
CA VAL A 235 9.01 4.43 -5.43
C VAL A 235 9.07 4.89 -3.99
N ARG A 236 9.89 5.92 -3.73
CA ARG A 236 10.00 6.57 -2.40
C ARG A 236 10.28 5.58 -1.25
N GLY A 237 11.08 4.55 -1.51
CA GLY A 237 11.44 3.51 -0.54
C GLY A 237 10.46 2.33 -0.45
N TYR A 238 9.35 2.37 -1.19
CA TYR A 238 8.43 1.24 -1.32
C TYR A 238 8.82 0.36 -2.51
N ASP A 239 8.88 -0.95 -2.26
CA ASP A 239 9.21 -1.96 -3.25
C ASP A 239 7.95 -2.43 -4.01
N TYR A 240 7.80 -1.97 -5.25
CA TYR A 240 6.80 -2.45 -6.20
C TYR A 240 7.49 -3.17 -7.38
N THR A 241 8.62 -3.82 -7.15
CA THR A 241 9.39 -4.52 -8.19
C THR A 241 8.79 -5.88 -8.56
N VAL A 242 7.77 -6.35 -7.85
CA VAL A 242 7.10 -7.64 -8.10
C VAL A 242 5.62 -7.43 -8.39
N ALA A 243 5.13 -8.00 -9.49
CA ALA A 243 3.71 -8.17 -9.73
C ALA A 243 3.35 -9.64 -9.95
N HIS A 244 2.10 -9.94 -9.63
CA HIS A 244 1.48 -11.22 -9.90
C HIS A 244 0.22 -10.93 -10.71
N VAL A 245 0.11 -11.57 -11.88
CA VAL A 245 -1.01 -11.37 -12.81
C VAL A 245 -1.73 -12.70 -12.98
N ASP A 246 -3.03 -12.75 -12.69
CA ASP A 246 -3.84 -13.94 -12.96
C ASP A 246 -3.98 -14.13 -14.48
N ILE A 247 -3.40 -15.21 -15.00
CA ILE A 247 -3.41 -15.55 -16.43
C ILE A 247 -4.29 -16.78 -16.71
N SER A 248 -5.10 -17.20 -15.73
CA SER A 248 -5.81 -18.49 -15.76
C SER A 248 -6.73 -18.65 -16.96
N GLU A 249 -7.44 -17.58 -17.34
CA GLU A 249 -8.37 -17.58 -18.48
C GLU A 249 -7.67 -17.66 -19.85
N TYR A 250 -6.35 -17.47 -19.86
CA TYR A 250 -5.55 -17.39 -21.09
C TYR A 250 -4.66 -18.62 -21.29
N ILE A 251 -4.45 -19.44 -20.26
CA ILE A 251 -3.66 -20.68 -20.32
C ILE A 251 -4.56 -21.88 -20.62
N ARG A 252 -4.00 -22.87 -21.32
CA ARG A 252 -4.61 -24.18 -21.59
C ARG A 252 -3.65 -25.33 -21.26
N ASN A 253 -4.15 -26.56 -21.22
CA ASN A 253 -3.30 -27.75 -21.16
C ASN A 253 -2.47 -27.88 -22.46
N GLY A 254 -1.21 -28.30 -22.31
CA GLY A 254 -0.26 -28.39 -23.41
C GLY A 254 0.53 -27.11 -23.64
N LYS A 255 0.93 -26.88 -24.90
CA LYS A 255 1.74 -25.73 -25.30
C LYS A 255 0.98 -24.41 -25.18
N ASN A 256 1.61 -23.47 -24.50
CA ASN A 256 1.21 -22.07 -24.41
C ASN A 256 2.39 -21.17 -24.79
N VAL A 257 2.08 -19.97 -25.26
CA VAL A 257 3.05 -18.93 -25.58
C VAL A 257 2.81 -17.73 -24.68
N ILE A 258 3.87 -17.25 -24.04
CA ILE A 258 3.87 -15.99 -23.29
C ILE A 258 4.74 -15.00 -24.05
N ALA A 259 4.17 -13.85 -24.37
CA ALA A 259 4.88 -12.73 -24.97
C ALA A 259 4.76 -11.51 -24.05
N ILE A 260 5.86 -10.81 -23.84
CA ILE A 260 5.94 -9.63 -23.00
C ILE A 260 6.64 -8.54 -23.81
N TYR A 261 5.93 -7.45 -24.04
CA TYR A 261 6.56 -6.21 -24.50
C TYR A 261 6.99 -5.42 -23.26
N ALA A 262 8.26 -5.07 -23.18
CA ALA A 262 8.85 -4.39 -22.04
C ALA A 262 9.60 -3.14 -22.49
N GLU A 263 9.30 -2.02 -21.85
CA GLU A 263 9.99 -0.76 -22.08
C GLU A 263 10.31 -0.05 -20.76
N ARG A 264 11.19 0.94 -20.86
CA ARG A 264 11.68 1.66 -19.69
C ARG A 264 10.64 2.66 -19.17
N TRP A 265 10.54 2.74 -17.85
CA TRP A 265 9.67 3.68 -17.16
C TRP A 265 10.03 5.15 -17.40
N TRP A 266 9.01 6.02 -17.45
CA TRP A 266 9.10 7.36 -18.04
C TRP A 266 9.74 8.45 -17.14
N HIS A 267 9.93 8.21 -15.83
CA HIS A 267 10.39 9.22 -14.87
C HIS A 267 11.78 8.99 -14.23
N TRP A 268 12.44 7.85 -14.43
CA TRP A 268 13.65 7.50 -13.65
C TRP A 268 14.83 7.05 -14.50
N SER A 269 16.05 7.26 -13.99
CA SER A 269 17.35 7.05 -14.65
C SER A 269 17.76 5.57 -14.80
N GLU A 270 16.89 4.61 -14.49
CA GLU A 270 17.25 3.20 -14.34
C GLU A 270 17.17 2.37 -15.63
N LYS A 271 17.88 1.24 -15.65
CA LYS A 271 17.90 0.28 -16.77
C LYS A 271 16.58 -0.50 -16.79
N LEU A 272 16.16 -1.01 -17.96
CA LEU A 272 15.11 -2.02 -17.99
C LEU A 272 15.65 -3.29 -17.35
N ARG A 273 14.95 -3.81 -16.34
CA ARG A 273 15.35 -5.01 -15.59
C ARG A 273 14.21 -6.00 -15.53
N ILE A 274 14.53 -7.27 -15.77
CA ILE A 274 13.66 -8.41 -15.53
C ILE A 274 14.50 -9.43 -14.78
N GLU A 275 14.26 -9.51 -13.48
CA GLU A 275 15.03 -10.36 -12.57
C GLU A 275 14.49 -11.78 -12.52
N ALA A 276 13.16 -11.94 -12.59
CA ALA A 276 12.51 -13.23 -12.55
C ALA A 276 11.20 -13.25 -13.32
N LEU A 277 10.91 -14.40 -13.94
CA LEU A 277 9.62 -14.76 -14.49
C LEU A 277 9.25 -16.15 -13.95
N LYS A 278 8.06 -16.28 -13.37
CA LYS A 278 7.58 -17.57 -12.83
C LYS A 278 6.11 -17.77 -13.09
N LEU A 279 5.70 -19.02 -13.24
CA LEU A 279 4.31 -19.41 -13.20
C LEU A 279 4.01 -20.02 -11.83
N ILE A 280 2.92 -19.58 -11.24
CA ILE A 280 2.53 -19.99 -9.90
C ILE A 280 1.12 -20.56 -9.97
N LYS A 281 0.98 -21.87 -9.79
CA LYS A 281 -0.32 -22.53 -9.73
C LYS A 281 -1.00 -22.21 -8.40
N TYR A 282 -2.29 -21.94 -8.41
CA TYR A 282 -3.08 -21.74 -7.18
C TYR A 282 -4.25 -22.71 -7.08
N LEU A 283 -4.63 -23.03 -5.84
CA LEU A 283 -5.68 -23.98 -5.47
C LEU A 283 -6.99 -23.29 -5.09
N ALA A 284 -6.91 -22.02 -4.68
CA ALA A 284 -8.06 -21.17 -4.37
C ALA A 284 -7.66 -19.70 -4.49
N LYS A 285 -8.63 -18.83 -4.77
CA LYS A 285 -8.49 -17.39 -4.73
C LYS A 285 -9.69 -16.72 -4.06
N VAL A 286 -9.53 -15.48 -3.65
CA VAL A 286 -10.63 -14.58 -3.27
C VAL A 286 -11.11 -13.85 -4.52
N ASP A 287 -12.41 -13.93 -4.80
CA ASP A 287 -13.00 -13.24 -5.95
C ASP A 287 -13.45 -11.81 -5.64
N GLU A 288 -13.78 -11.53 -4.37
CA GLU A 288 -14.26 -10.21 -3.93
C GLU A 288 -13.73 -9.83 -2.56
N TRP A 289 -13.48 -8.54 -2.38
CA TRP A 289 -13.27 -7.92 -1.08
C TRP A 289 -14.54 -7.20 -0.63
N LEU A 290 -14.90 -7.36 0.65
CA LEU A 290 -15.80 -6.43 1.31
C LEU A 290 -14.97 -5.25 1.82
N VAL A 291 -15.27 -4.06 1.30
CA VAL A 291 -14.52 -2.84 1.54
C VAL A 291 -15.36 -1.80 2.27
N ARG A 292 -14.79 -1.19 3.30
CA ARG A 292 -15.43 -0.14 4.09
C ARG A 292 -14.44 0.98 4.44
N PRO A 293 -14.74 2.25 4.14
CA PRO A 293 -14.00 3.37 4.69
C PRO A 293 -14.26 3.50 6.21
N ILE A 294 -13.23 3.89 6.97
CA ILE A 294 -13.36 4.23 8.40
C ILE A 294 -13.08 5.71 8.58
N ASP A 295 -13.92 6.38 9.35
CA ASP A 295 -13.69 7.76 9.80
C ASP A 295 -13.73 7.90 11.34
N LEU A 296 -13.57 9.14 11.82
CA LEU A 296 -13.65 9.44 13.25
C LEU A 296 -15.06 9.21 13.83
N VAL A 297 -16.11 9.33 13.03
CA VAL A 297 -17.50 9.14 13.47
C VAL A 297 -17.72 7.67 13.80
N ASP A 298 -17.18 6.76 13.00
CA ASP A 298 -17.21 5.32 13.30
C ASP A 298 -16.59 5.01 14.67
N ILE A 299 -15.42 5.58 14.97
CA ILE A 299 -14.75 5.34 16.26
C ILE A 299 -15.54 5.97 17.41
N ALA A 300 -16.20 7.10 17.19
CA ALA A 300 -17.08 7.72 18.19
C ALA A 300 -18.34 6.89 18.48
N ILE A 301 -18.88 6.17 17.48
CA ILE A 301 -20.11 5.37 17.62
C ILE A 301 -19.80 3.96 18.16
N TYR A 302 -18.78 3.30 17.61
CA TYR A 302 -18.49 1.88 17.87
C TYR A 302 -17.33 1.66 18.84
N GLY A 303 -16.52 2.69 19.11
CA GLY A 303 -15.39 2.56 20.02
C GLY A 303 -15.82 2.41 21.48
N VAL A 304 -15.20 1.46 22.18
CA VAL A 304 -15.39 1.28 23.63
C VAL A 304 -14.45 2.24 24.37
N GLU A 305 -15.03 3.18 25.10
CA GLU A 305 -14.27 4.17 25.88
C GLU A 305 -13.72 3.57 27.17
N LYS A 306 -12.44 3.84 27.43
CA LYS A 306 -11.73 3.49 28.66
C LYS A 306 -10.85 4.65 29.08
N GLN A 307 -10.65 4.81 30.39
CA GLN A 307 -9.65 5.75 30.90
C GLN A 307 -8.24 5.20 30.61
N CYS A 308 -7.30 6.08 30.30
CA CYS A 308 -5.90 5.71 30.10
C CYS A 308 -4.93 6.76 30.63
N LYS A 309 -3.65 6.39 30.68
CA LYS A 309 -2.53 7.31 30.94
C LYS A 309 -1.64 7.36 29.71
N ILE A 310 -0.94 8.47 29.54
CA ILE A 310 0.09 8.63 28.51
C ILE A 310 1.46 8.73 29.21
N PRO A 311 2.47 7.93 28.81
CA PRO A 311 2.42 6.89 27.77
C PRO A 311 1.49 5.73 28.13
N ASP A 312 0.82 5.16 27.12
CA ASP A 312 -0.09 4.04 27.28
C ASP A 312 0.62 2.73 26.97
N LEU A 313 1.10 2.07 28.02
CA LEU A 313 1.92 0.85 27.95
C LEU A 313 1.09 -0.42 27.73
N LEU A 314 -0.24 -0.31 27.69
CA LEU A 314 -1.11 -1.46 27.49
C LEU A 314 -1.21 -1.83 26.01
N LYS A 315 -1.20 -3.12 25.73
CA LYS A 315 -1.57 -3.64 24.41
C LYS A 315 -3.08 -3.54 24.25
N ARG A 316 -3.55 -2.90 23.17
CA ARG A 316 -4.99 -2.72 22.88
C ARG A 316 -5.32 -3.10 21.44
N SER A 317 -6.56 -2.86 21.01
CA SER A 317 -6.99 -3.07 19.62
C SER A 317 -6.13 -2.28 18.62
N LEU A 318 -6.17 -2.65 17.33
CA LEU A 318 -5.31 -2.03 16.32
C LEU A 318 -5.61 -0.53 16.10
N ILE A 319 -6.88 -0.14 16.19
CA ILE A 319 -7.32 1.25 16.03
C ILE A 319 -7.74 1.81 17.39
N ARG A 320 -7.11 2.91 17.76
CA ARG A 320 -7.33 3.60 19.05
C ARG A 320 -7.52 5.08 18.79
N LEU A 321 -8.51 5.70 19.42
CA LEU A 321 -8.65 7.15 19.44
C LEU A 321 -8.40 7.63 20.87
N TYR A 322 -7.24 8.24 21.08
CA TYR A 322 -6.93 8.92 22.32
C TYR A 322 -7.54 10.31 22.31
N GLU A 323 -8.18 10.70 23.40
CA GLU A 323 -8.81 12.00 23.60
C GLU A 323 -8.33 12.64 24.89
N CYS A 324 -8.03 13.94 24.83
CA CYS A 324 -7.71 14.75 26.00
C CYS A 324 -8.23 16.18 25.81
N LYS A 325 -8.78 16.78 26.88
CA LYS A 325 -9.08 18.21 26.89
C LYS A 325 -7.81 19.00 27.18
N VAL A 326 -7.62 20.09 26.45
CA VAL A 326 -6.45 20.96 26.57
C VAL A 326 -6.90 22.38 26.84
N THR A 327 -6.53 22.93 27.99
CA THR A 327 -6.76 24.34 28.29
C THR A 327 -5.48 25.15 28.03
N ILE A 328 -5.59 26.23 27.25
CA ILE A 328 -4.48 27.11 26.87
C ILE A 328 -4.81 28.54 27.27
N LYS A 329 -4.14 29.04 28.32
CA LYS A 329 -4.32 30.41 28.84
C LYS A 329 -3.14 31.30 28.46
N GLY A 330 -3.43 32.59 28.28
CA GLY A 330 -2.40 33.61 27.99
C GLY A 330 -2.24 33.99 26.52
N ILE A 331 -3.13 33.52 25.63
CA ILE A 331 -3.19 33.95 24.23
C ILE A 331 -3.82 35.35 24.19
N LYS A 332 -3.01 36.42 24.31
CA LYS A 332 -3.47 37.80 24.13
C LYS A 332 -2.67 38.54 23.07
N GLY A 333 -3.38 39.09 22.09
CA GLY A 333 -2.97 40.23 21.26
C GLY A 333 -1.83 40.02 20.26
N ASN A 334 -1.08 38.92 20.32
CA ASN A 334 -0.02 38.59 19.36
C ASN A 334 -0.29 37.20 18.76
N LEU A 335 -0.14 37.09 17.43
CA LEU A 335 -0.05 35.81 16.71
C LEU A 335 1.17 35.06 17.24
N ILE A 336 0.93 34.07 18.10
CA ILE A 336 1.97 33.19 18.62
C ILE A 336 1.73 31.85 17.93
N PRO A 337 2.54 31.50 16.91
CA PRO A 337 2.43 30.18 16.31
C PRO A 337 2.76 29.12 17.38
N ILE A 338 1.91 28.11 17.50
CA ILE A 338 2.02 27.03 18.50
C ILE A 338 2.22 25.71 17.75
N LYS A 339 3.01 24.81 18.34
CA LYS A 339 3.18 23.43 17.89
C LYS A 339 2.75 22.43 18.94
N LEU A 340 2.22 21.31 18.47
CA LEU A 340 2.16 20.04 19.17
C LEU A 340 3.46 19.29 18.91
N LYS A 341 4.18 18.97 19.96
CA LYS A 341 5.36 18.10 19.92
C LYS A 341 4.97 16.73 20.43
N ILE A 342 5.31 15.70 19.66
CA ILE A 342 5.03 14.31 19.99
C ILE A 342 6.31 13.50 19.77
N ASP A 343 6.77 12.83 20.81
CA ASP A 343 8.00 12.04 20.82
C ASP A 343 7.71 10.61 21.33
N GLY A 344 8.60 9.66 20.97
CA GLY A 344 8.61 8.31 21.52
C GLY A 344 7.51 7.36 21.03
N PHE A 345 6.81 7.69 19.93
CA PHE A 345 5.64 6.95 19.45
C PHE A 345 5.91 5.72 18.58
N SER A 346 5.09 4.69 18.83
CA SER A 346 4.96 3.49 18.02
C SER A 346 3.82 3.65 17.00
N GLY A 347 3.77 2.78 16.00
CA GLY A 347 2.70 2.76 15.01
C GLY A 347 2.63 4.03 14.16
N LYS A 348 1.41 4.38 13.76
CA LYS A 348 1.13 5.53 12.89
C LYS A 348 -0.24 6.11 13.20
N GLY A 349 -0.55 7.27 12.62
CA GLY A 349 -1.83 7.87 12.89
C GLY A 349 -2.03 9.29 12.41
N ILE A 350 -3.16 9.86 12.82
CA ILE A 350 -3.59 11.22 12.48
C ILE A 350 -3.83 11.99 13.78
N LEU A 351 -3.30 13.20 13.84
CA LEU A 351 -3.47 14.14 14.94
C LEU A 351 -4.58 15.11 14.56
N PHE A 352 -5.52 15.33 15.48
CA PHE A 352 -6.57 16.33 15.33
C PHE A 352 -6.58 17.29 16.51
N PHE A 353 -6.79 18.57 16.20
CA PHE A 353 -7.01 19.60 17.21
C PHE A 353 -8.38 20.22 16.97
N ASN A 354 -9.26 20.19 17.97
CA ASN A 354 -10.66 20.56 17.83
C ASN A 354 -11.35 19.89 16.63
N ARG A 355 -11.12 18.58 16.47
CA ARG A 355 -11.67 17.71 15.40
C ARG A 355 -11.21 18.07 13.98
N ARG A 356 -10.19 18.92 13.83
CA ARG A 356 -9.57 19.23 12.53
C ARG A 356 -8.21 18.54 12.44
N PRO A 357 -7.90 17.82 11.35
CA PRO A 357 -6.61 17.16 11.21
C PRO A 357 -5.50 18.21 11.12
N ILE A 358 -4.44 18.04 11.90
CA ILE A 358 -3.26 18.94 11.93
C ILE A 358 -1.97 18.24 11.50
N GLY A 359 -1.99 16.92 11.36
CA GLY A 359 -0.82 16.18 10.88
C GLY A 359 -0.98 14.67 10.91
N ARG A 360 -0.04 13.98 10.27
CA ARG A 360 0.13 12.52 10.31
C ARG A 360 1.46 12.18 10.95
N TYR A 361 1.49 11.12 11.74
CA TYR A 361 2.71 10.59 12.32
C TYR A 361 2.89 9.13 11.94
N SER A 362 4.13 8.67 11.92
CA SER A 362 4.52 7.26 11.79
C SER A 362 5.86 7.08 12.48
N THR A 363 6.08 5.94 13.14
CA THR A 363 7.34 5.63 13.85
C THR A 363 8.57 5.97 13.01
N ASP A 364 8.51 5.69 11.71
CA ASP A 364 9.60 5.91 10.76
C ASP A 364 9.68 7.34 10.20
N SER A 365 8.67 8.18 10.45
CA SER A 365 8.68 9.58 10.03
C SER A 365 9.70 10.38 10.84
N PRO A 366 10.45 11.33 10.26
CA PRO A 366 11.30 12.24 11.03
C PRO A 366 10.50 13.36 11.70
N GLN A 367 9.24 13.59 11.32
CA GLN A 367 8.45 14.68 11.85
C GLN A 367 8.00 14.39 13.29
N ARG A 368 8.32 15.31 14.20
CA ARG A 368 7.96 15.28 15.62
C ARG A 368 7.18 16.51 16.07
N GLU A 369 7.10 17.51 15.22
CA GLU A 369 6.48 18.80 15.49
C GLU A 369 5.37 19.09 14.48
N PHE A 370 4.21 19.48 15.00
CA PHE A 370 3.00 19.71 14.22
C PHE A 370 2.44 21.08 14.56
N TYR A 371 2.45 21.97 13.58
CA TYR A 371 1.87 23.30 13.75
C TYR A 371 0.37 23.21 14.02
N ILE A 372 -0.11 23.95 15.01
CA ILE A 372 -1.53 24.12 15.31
C ILE A 372 -1.96 25.47 14.74
N PRO A 373 -2.79 25.50 13.67
CA PRO A 373 -3.27 26.75 13.09
C PRO A 373 -3.98 27.63 14.13
N GLU A 374 -3.62 28.92 14.22
CA GLU A 374 -4.14 29.82 15.24
C GLU A 374 -5.68 29.92 15.27
N PRO A 375 -6.40 29.90 14.12
CA PRO A 375 -7.87 29.90 14.13
C PRO A 375 -8.50 28.69 14.82
N LEU A 376 -7.77 27.58 14.99
CA LEU A 376 -8.25 26.41 15.71
C LEU A 376 -8.11 26.54 17.22
N ILE A 377 -7.29 27.46 17.71
CA ILE A 377 -6.92 27.53 19.12
C ILE A 377 -7.92 28.38 19.90
N LYS A 378 -8.46 27.79 20.95
CA LYS A 378 -9.36 28.42 21.93
C LYS A 378 -8.75 28.34 23.32
N GLU A 379 -9.41 28.92 24.32
CA GLU A 379 -9.01 28.70 25.71
C GLU A 379 -9.20 27.22 26.09
N ASP A 380 -10.34 26.62 25.75
CA ASP A 380 -10.60 25.19 25.94
C ASP A 380 -10.67 24.46 24.61
N ASN A 381 -9.93 23.35 24.51
CA ASN A 381 -9.73 22.58 23.29
C ASN A 381 -9.83 21.09 23.55
N VAL A 382 -9.87 20.32 22.46
CA VAL A 382 -9.76 18.85 22.48
C VAL A 382 -8.64 18.43 21.53
N LEU A 383 -7.73 17.60 22.04
CA LEU A 383 -6.72 16.90 21.26
C LEU A 383 -7.20 15.47 21.04
N HIS A 384 -7.26 15.05 19.78
CA HIS A 384 -7.48 13.66 19.39
C HIS A 384 -6.26 13.10 18.70
N ILE A 385 -5.90 11.86 19.06
CA ILE A 385 -4.85 11.11 18.39
C ILE A 385 -5.47 9.80 17.93
N LEU A 386 -5.71 9.71 16.62
CA LEU A 386 -6.01 8.43 15.99
C LEU A 386 -4.70 7.67 15.85
N HIS A 387 -4.62 6.51 16.48
CA HIS A 387 -3.47 5.63 16.46
C HIS A 387 -3.83 4.29 15.81
N ILE A 388 -2.93 3.82 14.96
CA ILE A 388 -2.97 2.55 14.26
C ILE A 388 -1.68 1.82 14.56
N GLY A 389 -1.80 0.68 15.25
CA GLY A 389 -0.65 -0.12 15.61
C GLY A 389 -1.00 -1.19 16.64
N ASN A 390 -0.30 -2.32 16.59
CA ASN A 390 -0.48 -3.39 17.56
C ASN A 390 0.34 -3.14 18.85
N ASP A 391 1.44 -2.38 18.73
CA ASP A 391 2.30 -2.03 19.86
C ASP A 391 1.64 -1.04 20.82
N PRO A 392 2.02 -1.00 22.11
CA PRO A 392 1.55 0.01 23.05
C PRO A 392 1.85 1.43 22.55
N PHE A 393 0.94 2.37 22.80
CA PHE A 393 1.12 3.77 22.40
C PHE A 393 2.01 4.51 23.41
N LEU A 394 3.31 4.40 23.19
CA LEU A 394 4.32 5.08 23.98
C LEU A 394 4.39 6.52 23.49
N THR A 395 4.11 7.55 24.28
CA THR A 395 4.39 8.89 23.77
C THR A 395 4.62 9.90 24.88
N HIS A 396 5.40 10.92 24.54
CA HIS A 396 5.48 12.17 25.25
C HIS A 396 4.82 13.26 24.41
N ILE A 397 3.90 14.01 25.01
CA ILE A 397 3.10 15.03 24.32
C ILE A 397 3.29 16.38 25.00
N GLU A 398 3.68 17.38 24.23
CA GLU A 398 3.79 18.76 24.69
C GLU A 398 3.14 19.70 23.67
N ILE A 399 2.61 20.83 24.15
CA ILE A 399 2.22 21.94 23.29
C ILE A 399 3.06 23.13 23.72
N GLU A 400 3.73 23.78 22.77
CA GLU A 400 4.59 24.93 23.05
C GLU A 400 4.57 25.97 21.91
N PRO A 401 4.84 27.24 22.20
CA PRO A 401 5.10 28.24 21.15
C PRO A 401 6.28 27.84 20.27
N TYR A 402 6.20 28.12 18.96
CA TYR A 402 7.41 28.18 18.14
C TYR A 402 8.36 29.26 18.67
N GLN A 403 9.66 29.06 18.48
CA GLN A 403 10.62 30.15 18.68
C GLN A 403 10.26 31.28 17.72
N VAL A 404 9.79 32.40 18.25
CA VAL A 404 9.49 33.59 17.46
C VAL A 404 10.82 34.13 16.91
N LEU A 405 11.07 33.90 15.63
CA LEU A 405 12.16 34.55 14.91
C LEU A 405 11.90 36.07 14.92
N ASP A 406 12.94 36.86 15.17
CA ASP A 406 12.84 38.31 15.16
C ASP A 406 12.47 38.77 13.75
N MET A 407 11.23 39.24 13.54
CA MET A 407 10.75 39.72 12.23
C MET A 407 11.64 40.81 11.63
N LYS A 408 12.45 41.52 12.45
CA LYS A 408 13.44 42.49 11.96
C LYS A 408 14.61 41.87 11.19
N LYS A 409 14.75 40.54 11.15
CA LYS A 409 15.81 39.82 10.44
C LYS A 409 15.35 39.04 9.21
N LEU A 410 14.06 39.01 8.91
CA LEU A 410 13.54 38.42 7.69
C LEU A 410 13.55 39.49 6.59
N SER A 411 14.70 39.66 5.92
CA SER A 411 14.72 40.24 4.59
C SER A 411 14.35 39.14 3.60
N LEU A 412 13.16 39.23 3.01
CA LEU A 412 12.86 38.48 1.80
C LEU A 412 13.66 39.13 0.66
N SER A 413 14.74 38.50 0.23
CA SER A 413 15.29 38.76 -1.09
C SER A 413 14.39 38.06 -2.09
N LEU A 414 13.61 38.84 -2.83
CA LEU A 414 13.05 38.38 -4.08
C LEU A 414 14.18 38.49 -5.10
N ASP A 415 14.70 37.34 -5.53
CA ASP A 415 15.44 37.25 -6.80
C ASP A 415 14.44 37.20 -7.97
#